data_AF-A0A2A7B839-F1
#
_entry.id   AF-A0A2A7B839-F1
#
_cell.length_a   1.000
_cell.length_b   1.000
_cell.length_c   1.000
_cell.angle_alpha   90.00
_cell.angle_beta   90.00
_cell.angle_gamma   90.00
#
_symmetry.space_group_name_H-M   'P 1'
#
loop_
_entity.id
_entity.type
_entity.pdbx_description
1 polymer ?
#
loop_
_entity_poly.entity_id
_entity_poly.type
_entity_poly.pdbx_seq_one_letter_code
_entity_poly.pdbx_strand_id
1 'polypeptide(L)'
;MKNELKMPAHCAVVSEDEMTYVEGGSYLDALSTAATVVGAVVLGASYVWGIGTARSWLNQKENRKGNVFTVIGRALDDIGEDMSQSPSNFLRDVVSTAAVVGLAPVSVVLMLI
;
A
#
# COMPACT_ATOMS: atom_id res chain seq x y z
N MET A 1 55.32 44.87 0.72
CA MET A 1 54.38 45.32 -0.34
C MET A 1 53.14 44.46 -0.23
N LYS A 2 51.99 45.06 0.12
CA LYS A 2 50.71 44.35 0.24
C LYS A 2 50.15 44.18 -1.18
N ASN A 3 50.09 42.95 -1.67
CA ASN A 3 49.41 42.66 -2.92
C ASN A 3 47.91 42.56 -2.63
N GLU A 4 47.21 43.70 -2.74
CA GLU A 4 45.77 43.72 -2.72
C GLU A 4 45.25 43.25 -4.08
N LEU A 5 44.93 41.96 -4.16
CA LEU A 5 44.21 41.36 -5.28
C LEU A 5 42.79 41.94 -5.29
N LYS A 6 42.60 43.00 -6.07
CA LYS A 6 41.28 43.53 -6.43
C LYS A 6 40.61 42.54 -7.39
N MET A 7 39.88 41.58 -6.85
CA MET A 7 38.97 40.76 -7.64
C MET A 7 37.74 41.61 -7.99
N PRO A 8 37.22 41.54 -9.23
CA PRO A 8 36.01 42.26 -9.62
C PRO A 8 34.84 41.84 -8.72
N ALA A 9 34.01 42.81 -8.34
CA ALA A 9 32.94 42.73 -7.33
C ALA A 9 31.76 41.78 -7.67
N HIS A 10 32.01 40.69 -8.38
CA HIS A 10 31.02 39.68 -8.74
C HIS A 10 31.47 38.23 -8.48
N CYS A 11 32.66 38.03 -7.90
CA CYS A 11 33.02 36.74 -7.29
C CYS A 11 33.19 36.96 -5.79
N ALA A 12 32.08 37.16 -5.08
CA ALA A 12 32.04 36.76 -3.69
C ALA A 12 32.34 35.27 -3.68
N VAL A 13 33.46 34.89 -3.07
CA VAL A 13 33.71 33.49 -2.72
C VAL A 13 32.55 33.11 -1.81
N VAL A 14 31.64 32.28 -2.31
CA VAL A 14 30.55 31.71 -1.52
C VAL A 14 31.24 31.06 -0.33
N SER A 15 31.08 31.68 0.84
CA SER A 15 31.58 31.11 2.08
C SER A 15 30.84 29.79 2.28
N GLU A 16 31.57 28.73 2.59
CA GLU A 16 31.03 27.38 2.79
C GLU A 16 29.97 27.32 3.92
N ASP A 17 29.81 28.39 4.70
CA ASP A 17 28.81 28.57 5.75
C ASP A 17 27.38 28.85 5.25
N GLU A 18 27.17 29.08 3.95
CA GLU A 18 25.82 29.19 3.34
C GLU A 18 25.56 28.08 2.31
N MET A 19 26.23 26.94 2.46
CA MET A 19 25.76 25.70 1.85
C MET A 19 24.88 25.01 2.88
N THR A 20 23.61 25.45 2.99
CA THR A 20 22.55 24.56 3.46
C THR A 20 22.53 23.37 2.52
N TYR A 21 23.33 22.35 2.84
CA TYR A 21 23.11 21.00 2.41
C TYR A 21 21.70 20.66 2.86
N VAL A 22 20.74 20.81 1.94
CA VAL A 22 19.48 20.10 2.07
C VAL A 22 19.90 18.64 2.06
N GLU A 23 19.97 18.05 3.24
CA GLU A 23 20.14 16.62 3.43
C GLU A 23 19.14 15.93 2.50
N GLY A 24 19.63 15.38 1.40
CA GLY A 24 18.83 14.61 0.46
C GLY A 24 18.15 13.39 1.11
N GLY A 25 18.46 13.10 2.38
CA GLY A 25 17.77 12.14 3.22
C GLY A 25 16.43 12.64 3.78
N SER A 26 16.29 13.91 4.17
CA SER A 26 15.08 14.41 4.84
C SER A 26 13.85 14.43 3.92
N TYR A 27 14.02 14.77 2.64
CA TYR A 27 12.91 14.77 1.68
C TYR A 27 12.50 13.35 1.25
N LEU A 28 13.48 12.45 1.06
CA LEU A 28 13.20 11.05 0.75
C LEU A 28 12.54 10.33 1.92
N ASP A 29 12.91 10.69 3.15
CA ASP A 29 12.33 10.12 4.36
C ASP A 29 10.92 10.67 4.66
N ALA A 30 10.68 11.95 4.35
CA ALA A 30 9.34 12.53 4.36
C ALA A 30 8.43 11.87 3.31
N LEU A 31 8.95 11.62 2.10
CA LEU A 31 8.21 10.94 1.03
C LEU A 31 7.95 9.47 1.36
N SER A 32 8.92 8.75 1.93
CA SER A 32 8.75 7.36 2.35
C SER A 32 7.70 7.25 3.46
N THR A 33 7.77 8.13 4.47
CA THR A 33 6.80 8.18 5.57
C THR A 33 5.40 8.51 5.06
N ALA A 34 5.27 9.51 4.18
CA ALA A 34 4.00 9.86 3.56
C ALA A 34 3.45 8.69 2.72
N ALA A 35 4.30 8.01 1.95
CA ALA A 35 3.90 6.86 1.16
C ALA A 35 3.46 5.68 2.03
N THR A 36 4.12 5.42 3.16
CA THR A 36 3.71 4.39 4.11
C THR A 36 2.37 4.71 4.75
N VAL A 37 2.13 5.97 5.14
CA VAL A 37 0.85 6.39 5.72
C VAL A 37 -0.27 6.25 4.71
N VAL A 38 -0.07 6.78 3.48
CA VAL A 38 -1.05 6.63 2.40
C VAL A 38 -1.29 5.15 2.07
N GLY A 39 -0.22 4.36 1.99
CA GLY A 39 -0.30 2.92 1.76
C GLY A 39 -1.10 2.20 2.84
N ALA A 40 -0.85 2.49 4.13
CA ALA A 40 -1.57 1.88 5.25
C ALA A 40 -3.07 2.24 5.25
N VAL A 41 -3.40 3.50 4.97
CA VAL A 41 -4.81 3.96 4.89
C VAL A 41 -5.52 3.29 3.72
N VAL A 42 -4.89 3.24 2.55
CA VAL A 42 -5.45 2.59 1.36
C VAL A 42 -5.63 1.09 1.59
N LEU A 43 -4.66 0.41 2.23
CA LEU A 43 -4.77 -1.01 2.59
C LEU A 43 -5.91 -1.26 3.58
N GLY A 44 -6.02 -0.44 4.64
CA GLY A 44 -7.11 -0.55 5.61
C GLY A 44 -8.49 -0.33 4.99
N ALA A 45 -8.64 0.69 4.15
CA ALA A 45 -9.88 0.95 3.42
C ALA A 45 -10.21 -0.18 2.44
N SER A 46 -9.21 -0.70 1.72
CA SER A 46 -9.36 -1.82 0.78
C SER A 46 -9.80 -3.09 1.49
N TYR A 47 -9.30 -3.35 2.69
CA TYR A 47 -9.68 -4.49 3.50
C TYR A 47 -11.15 -4.43 3.94
N VAL A 48 -11.61 -3.27 4.42
CA VAL A 48 -13.03 -3.07 4.79
C VAL A 48 -13.94 -3.20 3.57
N TRP A 49 -13.55 -2.62 2.43
CA TRP A 49 -14.31 -2.76 1.19
C TRP A 49 -14.37 -4.22 0.70
N GLY A 50 -13.24 -4.94 0.77
CA GLY A 50 -13.15 -6.36 0.43
C GLY A 50 -14.07 -7.24 1.27
N ILE A 51 -14.21 -6.95 2.57
CA ILE A 51 -15.17 -7.63 3.46
C ILE A 51 -16.61 -7.40 3.00
N GLY A 52 -16.96 -6.18 2.57
CA GLY A 52 -18.27 -5.87 1.99
C GLY A 52 -18.55 -6.69 0.72
N THR A 53 -17.57 -6.78 -0.17
CA THR A 53 -17.65 -7.60 -1.39
C THR A 53 -17.84 -9.09 -1.06
N ALA A 54 -17.06 -9.63 -0.12
CA ALA A 54 -17.18 -11.01 0.33
C ALA A 54 -18.57 -11.30 0.95
N ARG A 55 -19.11 -10.36 1.74
CA ARG A 55 -20.45 -10.48 2.32
C ARG A 55 -21.54 -10.46 1.25
N SER A 56 -21.39 -9.60 0.24
CA SER A 56 -22.30 -9.54 -0.91
C SER A 56 -22.27 -10.84 -1.73
N TRP A 57 -21.07 -11.37 -2.00
CA TRP A 57 -20.88 -12.65 -2.67
C TRP A 57 -21.54 -13.79 -1.87
N LEU A 58 -21.30 -13.83 -0.55
CA LEU A 58 -21.97 -14.78 0.33
C LEU A 58 -23.48 -14.59 0.32
N ASN A 59 -24.04 -13.39 0.22
CA ASN A 59 -25.50 -13.17 0.21
C ASN A 59 -26.23 -13.81 -0.99
N GLN A 60 -25.51 -14.25 -2.02
CA GLN A 60 -26.09 -14.98 -3.14
C GLN A 60 -26.39 -16.43 -2.72
N LYS A 61 -27.63 -16.88 -2.95
CA LYS A 61 -28.09 -18.22 -2.52
C LYS A 61 -27.30 -19.37 -3.16
N GLU A 62 -26.82 -19.17 -4.38
CA GLU A 62 -26.02 -20.15 -5.12
C GLU A 62 -24.65 -20.36 -4.45
N ASN A 63 -24.05 -19.28 -3.98
CA ASN A 63 -22.73 -19.28 -3.35
C ASN A 63 -22.72 -19.93 -1.95
N ARG A 64 -23.85 -19.93 -1.24
CA ARG A 64 -24.01 -20.65 0.04
C ARG A 64 -24.45 -22.11 -0.10
N LYS A 65 -24.67 -22.59 -1.33
CA LYS A 65 -25.17 -23.95 -1.54
C LYS A 65 -24.07 -24.96 -1.21
N GLY A 66 -24.35 -25.84 -0.24
CA GLY A 66 -23.47 -26.93 0.17
C GLY A 66 -23.02 -26.82 1.62
N ASN A 67 -22.02 -27.62 1.99
CA ASN A 67 -21.35 -27.48 3.27
C ASN A 67 -20.30 -26.34 3.24
N VAL A 68 -19.75 -25.97 4.39
CA VAL A 68 -18.76 -24.88 4.51
C VAL A 68 -17.53 -25.11 3.63
N PHE A 69 -17.04 -26.35 3.52
CA PHE A 69 -15.88 -26.67 2.67
C PHE A 69 -16.18 -26.51 1.17
N THR A 70 -17.39 -26.82 0.71
CA THR A 70 -17.82 -26.57 -0.67
C THR A 70 -17.94 -25.07 -0.96
N VAL A 71 -18.44 -24.28 0.00
CA VAL A 71 -18.54 -22.82 -0.12
C VAL A 71 -17.14 -22.20 -0.19
N ILE A 72 -16.21 -22.64 0.66
CA ILE A 72 -14.81 -22.20 0.63
C ILE A 72 -14.15 -22.62 -0.69
N GLY A 73 -14.34 -23.87 -1.14
CA GLY A 73 -13.81 -24.34 -2.41
C GLY A 73 -14.27 -23.48 -3.59
N ARG A 74 -15.56 -23.14 -3.65
CA ARG A 74 -16.11 -22.25 -4.68
C ARG A 74 -15.53 -20.84 -4.59
N ALA A 75 -15.40 -20.29 -3.39
CA ALA A 75 -14.78 -18.97 -3.23
C ALA A 75 -13.31 -18.97 -3.68
N LEU A 76 -12.58 -20.07 -3.43
CA LEU A 76 -11.21 -20.23 -3.91
C LEU A 76 -11.14 -20.40 -5.44
N ASP A 77 -12.09 -21.11 -6.05
CA ASP A 77 -12.20 -21.24 -7.50
C ASP A 77 -12.45 -19.88 -8.17
N ASP A 78 -13.39 -19.09 -7.66
CA ASP A 78 -13.68 -17.73 -8.17
C ASP A 78 -12.47 -16.80 -8.03
N ILE A 79 -11.76 -16.87 -6.88
CA ILE A 79 -10.52 -16.11 -6.67
C ILE A 79 -9.43 -16.58 -7.64
N GLY A 80 -9.28 -17.89 -7.84
CA GLY A 80 -8.29 -18.46 -8.76
C GLY A 80 -8.57 -18.10 -10.22
N GLU A 81 -9.85 -18.04 -10.60
CA GLU A 81 -10.27 -17.55 -11.92
C GLU A 81 -9.91 -16.08 -12.10
N ASP A 82 -10.15 -15.22 -11.11
CA ASP A 82 -9.79 -13.80 -11.18
C ASP A 82 -8.27 -13.59 -11.22
N MET A 83 -7.51 -14.36 -10.43
CA MET A 83 -6.05 -14.38 -10.46
C MET A 83 -5.48 -14.74 -11.85
N SER A 84 -6.17 -15.60 -12.60
CA SER A 84 -5.73 -16.05 -13.92
C SER A 84 -5.90 -15.00 -15.03
N GLN A 85 -6.76 -13.99 -14.82
CA GLN A 85 -7.07 -12.99 -15.84
C GLN A 85 -5.92 -12.01 -16.07
N SER A 86 -5.15 -11.67 -15.04
CA SER A 86 -3.98 -10.80 -15.19
C SER A 86 -2.99 -10.90 -14.03
N PRO A 87 -1.70 -10.55 -14.25
CA PRO A 87 -0.71 -10.43 -13.17
C PRO A 87 -1.11 -9.40 -12.09
N SER A 88 -1.88 -8.38 -12.46
CA SER A 88 -2.38 -7.38 -11.52
C SER A 88 -3.46 -7.97 -10.60
N ASN A 89 -4.36 -8.78 -11.16
CA ASN A 89 -5.39 -9.46 -10.37
C ASN A 89 -4.74 -10.47 -9.44
N PHE A 90 -3.77 -11.24 -9.95
CA PHE A 90 -2.97 -12.15 -9.12
C PHE A 90 -2.35 -11.45 -7.90
N LEU A 91 -1.65 -10.33 -8.09
CA LEU A 91 -1.03 -9.60 -6.97
C LEU A 91 -2.06 -9.06 -5.99
N ARG A 92 -3.15 -8.45 -6.49
CA ARG A 92 -4.23 -7.94 -5.64
C ARG A 92 -4.86 -9.06 -4.81
N ASP A 93 -5.14 -10.19 -5.44
CA ASP A 93 -5.85 -11.30 -4.80
C ASP A 93 -4.95 -12.06 -3.84
N VAL A 94 -3.66 -12.20 -4.14
CA VAL A 94 -2.68 -12.77 -3.20
C VAL A 94 -2.55 -11.87 -1.97
N VAL A 95 -2.39 -10.56 -2.15
CA VAL A 95 -2.29 -9.61 -1.03
C VAL A 95 -3.58 -9.60 -0.21
N SER A 96 -4.74 -9.62 -0.87
CA SER A 96 -6.05 -9.68 -0.22
C SER A 96 -6.24 -10.98 0.57
N THR A 97 -5.94 -12.13 -0.03
CA THR A 97 -6.07 -13.44 0.62
C THR A 97 -5.11 -13.55 1.81
N ALA A 98 -3.87 -13.08 1.65
CA ALA A 98 -2.90 -13.05 2.74
C ALA A 98 -3.35 -12.15 3.90
N ALA A 99 -3.95 -10.98 3.60
CA ALA A 99 -4.50 -10.10 4.64
C ALA A 99 -5.68 -10.75 5.38
N VAL A 100 -6.60 -11.40 4.66
CA VAL A 100 -7.75 -12.08 5.26
C VAL A 100 -7.31 -13.25 6.14
N VAL A 101 -6.31 -14.03 5.72
CA VAL A 101 -5.75 -15.15 6.49
C VAL A 101 -4.94 -14.66 7.68
N GLY A 102 -4.07 -13.68 7.49
CA GLY A 102 -3.26 -13.09 8.56
C GLY A 102 -4.10 -12.41 9.65
N LEU A 103 -5.24 -11.83 9.25
CA LEU A 103 -6.21 -11.21 10.15
C LEU A 103 -7.46 -12.10 10.36
N ALA A 104 -7.37 -13.42 10.15
CA ALA A 104 -8.54 -14.32 10.13
C ALA A 104 -9.53 -14.13 11.31
N PRO A 105 -9.09 -13.99 12.59
CA PRO A 105 -10.02 -13.76 13.68
C PRO A 105 -10.84 -12.46 13.52
N VAL A 106 -10.20 -11.40 13.04
CA VAL A 106 -10.82 -10.09 12.83
C VAL A 106 -11.68 -10.11 11.55
N SER A 107 -11.18 -10.73 10.47
CA SER A 107 -11.90 -10.91 9.20
C SER A 107 -13.26 -11.58 9.42
N VAL A 108 -13.29 -12.65 10.22
CA VAL A 108 -14.52 -13.39 10.51
C VAL A 108 -15.50 -12.54 11.31
N VAL A 109 -15.04 -11.83 12.34
CA VAL A 109 -15.90 -10.94 13.13
C VAL A 109 -16.50 -9.84 12.25
N LEU A 110 -15.69 -9.21 11.40
CA LEU A 110 -16.15 -8.14 10.51
C LEU A 110 -17.11 -8.62 9.42
N MET A 111 -17.05 -9.89 8.99
CA MET A 111 -18.03 -10.46 8.06
C MET A 111 -19.40 -10.73 8.72
N LEU A 112 -19.42 -10.94 10.04
CA LEU A 112 -20.64 -11.26 10.78
C LEU A 112 -21.45 -10.01 11.17
N ILE A 113 -20.77 -8.90 11.44
CA ILE A 113 -21.37 -7.59 11.76
C ILE A 113 -21.90 -6.95 10.49
#